data_AF-A0AAV9DNI7-F1
#
_entry.id   AF-A0AAV9DNI7-F1
#
_cell.length_a   1.000
_cell.length_b   1.000
_cell.length_c   1.000
_cell.angle_alpha   90.00
_cell.angle_beta   90.00
_cell.angle_gamma   90.00
#
_symmetry.space_group_name_H-M   'P 1'
#
loop_
_entity.id
_entity.type
_entity.pdbx_description
1 polymer ?
#
loop_
_entity_poly.entity_id
_entity_poly.type
_entity_poly.pdbx_seq_one_letter_code
_entity_poly.pdbx_strand_id
1 'polypeptide(L)' 'MERPSPQPLCPKEALDLLNCATGADFDPDKCLRFLNALRACVLEKPLEKQYAQPSGPTLKWAA' A
#
# COMPACT_ATOMS: atom_id res chain seq x y z
N MET A 1 5.07 5.75 -26.49
CA MET A 1 5.72 6.30 -25.27
C MET A 1 5.14 5.57 -24.09
N GLU A 2 5.96 4.81 -23.36
CA GLU A 2 5.56 4.15 -22.12
C GLU A 2 5.45 5.22 -21.02
N ARG A 3 4.27 5.34 -20.41
CA ARG A 3 4.04 6.30 -19.33
C ARG A 3 4.74 5.76 -18.08
N PRO A 4 5.59 6.54 -17.38
CA PRO A 4 6.20 6.08 -16.14
C PRO A 4 5.08 5.65 -15.19
N SER A 5 4.99 4.34 -14.94
CA SER A 5 4.03 3.84 -13.96
C SER A 5 4.45 4.38 -12.61
N PRO A 6 3.59 5.08 -11.87
CA PRO A 6 3.93 5.53 -10.52
C PRO A 6 4.35 4.30 -9.72
N GLN A 7 5.59 4.33 -9.22
CA GLN A 7 6.10 3.21 -8.42
C GLN A 7 5.17 3.05 -7.21
N PRO A 8 4.60 1.85 -7.00
CA PRO A 8 3.70 1.62 -5.89
C PRO A 8 4.43 1.92 -4.58
N LEU A 9 3.74 2.61 -3.68
CA LEU A 9 4.24 2.82 -2.33
C LEU A 9 4.21 1.50 -1.55
N CYS A 10 5.27 1.26 -0.79
CA CYS A 10 5.36 0.14 0.16
C CYS A 10 4.99 -1.23 -0.45
N PRO A 11 5.52 -1.58 -1.65
CA PRO A 11 5.08 -2.77 -2.37
C PRO A 11 5.45 -4.06 -1.64
N LYS A 12 6.55 -4.01 -0.88
CA LYS A 12 7.02 -5.12 -0.05
C LYS A 12 6.05 -5.36 1.10
N GLU A 13 5.71 -4.32 1.86
CA GLU A 13 4.83 -4.40 3.02
C GLU A 13 3.42 -4.86 2.62
N ALA A 14 2.92 -4.38 1.47
CA ALA A 14 1.64 -4.80 0.92
C ALA A 14 1.66 -6.28 0.52
N LEU A 15 2.72 -6.74 -0.16
CA LEU A 15 2.87 -8.13 -0.55
C LEU A 15 3.02 -9.05 0.67
N ASP A 16 3.79 -8.65 1.68
CA ASP A 16 3.99 -9.43 2.90
C ASP A 16 2.66 -9.60 3.66
N LEU A 17 1.82 -8.56 3.74
CA LEU A 17 0.47 -8.65 4.31
C LEU A 17 -0.44 -9.58 3.49
N LEU A 18 -0.44 -9.48 2.16
CA LEU A 18 -1.23 -10.35 1.28
C LEU A 18 -0.83 -11.81 1.42
N ASN A 19 0.46 -12.09 1.45
CA ASN A 19 0.98 -13.44 1.66
C ASN A 19 0.57 -13.98 3.03
N CYS A 20 0.54 -13.14 4.06
CA CYS A 20 0.04 -13.54 5.37
C CYS A 20 -1.45 -13.88 5.35
N ALA A 21 -2.27 -13.00 4.75
CA ALA A 21 -3.73 -13.15 4.72
C ALA A 21 -4.23 -14.32 3.87
N THR A 22 -3.46 -14.70 2.84
CA THR A 22 -3.80 -15.80 1.91
C THR A 22 -3.03 -17.09 2.20
N GLY A 23 -2.09 -17.06 3.13
CA GLY A 23 -1.29 -18.22 3.52
C GLY A 23 -2.13 -19.29 4.23
N ALA A 24 -1.74 -20.56 4.04
CA ALA A 24 -2.38 -21.69 4.73
C ALA A 24 -2.22 -21.60 6.26
N ASP A 25 -1.08 -21.09 6.74
CA ASP A 25 -0.79 -20.82 8.15
C ASP A 25 -1.24 -19.41 8.55
N PHE A 26 -2.49 -19.06 8.23
CA PHE A 26 -3.05 -17.76 8.59
C PHE A 26 -3.09 -17.59 10.11
N ASP A 27 -2.46 -16.52 10.58
CA ASP A 27 -2.40 -16.12 11.98
C ASP A 27 -2.75 -14.62 12.08
N PRO A 28 -3.89 -14.26 12.71
CA PRO A 28 -4.32 -12.87 12.81
C PRO A 28 -3.30 -11.93 13.46
N ASP A 29 -2.63 -12.36 14.53
CA ASP A 29 -1.66 -11.55 15.27
C ASP A 29 -0.38 -11.35 14.47
N LYS A 30 0.05 -12.37 13.71
CA LYS A 30 1.14 -12.28 12.74
C LYS A 30 0.80 -11.30 11.62
N CYS A 31 -0.40 -11.40 11.03
CA CYS A 31 -0.82 -10.51 9.97
C CYS A 31 -1.01 -9.07 10.45
N LEU A 32 -1.41 -8.87 11.71
CA LEU A 32 -1.48 -7.55 12.33
C LEU A 32 -0.12 -6.85 12.38
N ARG A 33 0.99 -7.59 12.52
CA ARG A 33 2.34 -7.00 12.44
C ARG A 33 2.66 -6.48 11.03
N PHE A 34 2.33 -7.24 9.99
CA PHE A 34 2.50 -6.80 8.61
C PHE A 34 1.61 -5.59 8.27
N LEU A 35 0.38 -5.56 8.79
CA LEU A 35 -0.52 -4.41 8.65
C LEU A 35 0.07 -3.15 9.29
N ASN A 36 0.62 -3.25 10.49
CA ASN A 36 1.25 -2.12 11.18
C ASN A 36 2.50 -1.62 10.42
N ALA A 37 3.29 -2.52 9.84
CA ALA A 37 4.44 -2.15 9.01
C ALA A 37 4.00 -1.40 7.73
N LEU A 38 2.97 -1.90 7.05
CA LEU A 38 2.40 -1.23 5.88
C LEU A 38 1.88 0.17 6.25
N ARG A 39 1.14 0.29 7.35
CA ARG A 39 0.63 1.57 7.84
C ARG A 39 1.77 2.55 8.14
N ALA A 40 2.84 2.11 8.80
CA ALA A 40 4.01 2.94 9.07
C ALA A 40 4.64 3.45 7.77
N CYS A 41 4.91 2.56 6.81
CA CYS A 41 5.52 2.93 5.53
C CYS A 41 4.68 3.96 4.76
N VAL A 42 3.36 3.82 4.73
CA VAL A 42 2.45 4.77 4.04
C VAL A 42 2.43 6.13 4.74
N LEU A 43 2.46 6.14 6.08
CA LEU A 43 2.44 7.39 6.85
C LEU A 43 3.79 8.14 6.79
N GLU A 44 4.91 7.43 6.66
CA GLU A 44 6.24 8.02 6.53
C GLU A 44 6.56 8.54 5.12
N LYS A 45 5.82 8.08 4.10
CA LYS A 45 5.98 8.51 2.70
C LYS A 45 4.85 9.50 2.35
N PRO A 46 5.06 10.83 2.49
CA PRO A 46 4.01 11.80 2.19
C PRO A 46 3.53 11.66 0.74
N LEU A 47 2.23 11.43 0.60
CA LEU A 47 1.53 11.15 -0.66
C LEU A 47 1.58 12.30 -1.68
N GLU A 48 2.03 13.49 -1.27
CA GLU A 48 2.09 14.72 -2.05
C GLU A 48 2.89 14.58 -3.35
N LYS A 49 3.86 13.67 -3.41
CA LYS A 49 4.70 13.46 -4.61
C LYS A 49 4.28 12.29 -5.50
N GLN A 50 3.40 11.40 -5.04
CA GLN A 50 3.06 10.15 -5.77
C GLN A 50 1.66 10.16 -6.36
N TYR A 51 0.70 10.83 -5.72
CA TYR A 51 -0.62 11.06 -6.29
C TYR A 51 -0.69 12.35 -7.13
N ALA A 52 0.43 13.04 -7.32
CA ALA A 52 0.61 14.04 -8.36
C ALA A 52 0.62 13.39 -9.77
N GLN A 53 -0.42 12.63 -10.11
CA GLN A 53 -0.80 12.39 -11.50
C GLN A 53 -1.57 13.63 -11.99
N PRO A 54 -1.35 14.07 -13.24
CA PRO A 54 -2.11 15.16 -13.83
C PRO A 54 -3.59 14.74 -13.94
N SER A 55 -4.46 15.42 -13.19
CA SER A 55 -5.91 15.50 -13.37
C SER A 55 -6.59 14.23 -13.89
N GLY A 56 -6.83 13.25 -13.01
CA GLY A 56 -7.84 12.20 -13.17
C GLY A 56 -8.86 12.30 -12.03
N PRO A 57 -10.14 11.91 -12.23
CA PRO A 57 -11.20 12.17 -11.26
C PRO A 57 -10.86 11.53 -9.91
N THR A 58 -10.85 12.39 -8.89
CA THR A 58 -10.60 12.06 -7.50
C THR A 58 -11.55 10.96 -7.03
N LEU A 59 -11.02 9.75 -6.85
CA LEU A 59 -11.71 8.72 -6.07
C LEU A 59 -11.70 9.20 -4.62
N LYS A 60 -12.83 9.76 -4.19
CA LYS A 60 -13.07 10.09 -2.79
C LYS A 60 -13.11 8.78 -2.01
N TRP A 61 -12.09 8.57 -1.18
CA TRP A 61 -12.14 7.51 -0.16
C TRP A 61 -13.19 7.95 0.86
N ALA A 62 -14.35 7.31 0.86
CA ALA A 62 -15.32 7.47 1.94
C ALA A 62 -14.78 6.70 3.15
N ALA A 63 -14.57 7.43 4.24
CA ALA A 63 -14.32 6.88 5.57
C ALA A 63 -15.61 6.31 6.16
#